data_AF-A0A7R9ZE11-F1
#
_entry.id   AF-A0A7R9ZE11-F1
#
_cell.length_a   1.000
_cell.length_b   1.000
_cell.length_c   1.000
_cell.angle_alpha   90.00
_cell.angle_beta   90.00
_cell.angle_gamma   90.00
#
_symmetry.space_group_name_H-M   'P 1'
#
loop_
_entity.id
_entity.type
_entity.pdbx_description
1 polymer ?
#
loop_
_entity_poly.entity_id
_entity_poly.type
_entity_poly.pdbx_seq_one_letter_code
_entity_poly.pdbx_strand_id
1 'polypeptide(L)'
;WEQIVRLGLDRILFVGDSLSLYQSIALLNQIGADNPPSEYEGVRINEHWEVSYDCGNEAIGKNLVKLERVQNFYLVEKGSPLLPPSIAAKDKPRIMPWTQYYLRDPSRTLLVVNTGPHYTYSDKIVPPYEQVIDAFLNDIRDRFHRPDDVVVFRTSPRGHPSCHTATRPFANEKEFEHEEIPEVPYKRYGWDLYENLNKHLREAVSRYNHQGAGQS
;
A
#
# COMPACT_ATOMS: atom_id res chain seq x y z
N TRP A 1 -15.94 -10.13 -5.20
CA TRP A 1 -17.11 -9.24 -5.10
C TRP A 1 -18.05 -9.65 -3.96
N GLU A 2 -18.53 -10.89 -3.93
CA GLU A 2 -19.33 -11.42 -2.81
C GLU A 2 -18.71 -11.16 -1.44
N GLN A 3 -17.37 -11.21 -1.34
CA GLN A 3 -16.65 -10.85 -0.12
C GLN A 3 -16.78 -9.37 0.28
N ILE A 4 -16.78 -8.42 -0.66
CA ILE A 4 -16.91 -6.98 -0.36
C ILE A 4 -18.31 -6.70 0.20
N VAL A 5 -19.33 -7.25 -0.46
CA VAL A 5 -20.73 -7.21 -0.01
C VAL A 5 -20.88 -7.89 1.36
N ARG A 6 -20.33 -9.10 1.52
CA ARG A 6 -20.41 -9.88 2.75
C ARG A 6 -19.75 -9.15 3.93
N LEU A 7 -18.66 -8.44 3.66
CA LEU A 7 -17.98 -7.60 4.63
C LEU A 7 -18.66 -6.25 4.83
N GLY A 8 -19.76 -5.95 4.13
CA GLY A 8 -20.50 -4.70 4.23
C GLY A 8 -19.63 -3.47 3.93
N LEU A 9 -18.67 -3.62 3.04
CA LEU A 9 -17.72 -2.55 2.70
C LEU A 9 -18.35 -1.60 1.67
N ASP A 10 -18.29 -0.32 1.98
CA ASP A 10 -18.75 0.77 1.10
C ASP A 10 -17.59 1.44 0.38
N ARG A 11 -16.36 1.23 0.88
CA ARG A 11 -15.17 1.92 0.42
C ARG A 11 -13.93 1.02 0.42
N ILE A 12 -13.08 1.20 -0.57
CA ILE A 12 -11.72 0.65 -0.62
C ILE A 12 -10.75 1.81 -0.78
N LEU A 13 -9.85 1.99 0.18
CA LEU A 13 -8.82 3.04 0.13
C LEU A 13 -7.44 2.38 0.00
N PHE A 14 -6.78 2.63 -1.12
CA PHE A 14 -5.39 2.25 -1.35
C PHE A 14 -4.45 3.37 -0.90
N VAL A 15 -3.48 3.05 -0.03
CA VAL A 15 -2.46 4.00 0.39
C VAL A 15 -1.09 3.38 0.21
N GLY A 16 -0.21 4.06 -0.53
CA GLY A 16 1.15 3.58 -0.68
C GLY A 16 1.87 4.10 -1.90
N ASP A 17 2.77 3.26 -2.42
CA ASP A 17 3.62 3.60 -3.55
C ASP A 17 3.00 3.24 -4.92
N SER A 18 3.84 3.17 -5.96
CA SER A 18 3.39 2.77 -7.30
C SER A 18 2.78 1.37 -7.32
N LEU A 19 3.17 0.48 -6.41
CA LEU A 19 2.61 -0.86 -6.35
C LEU A 19 1.15 -0.85 -5.86
N SER A 20 0.78 0.06 -4.96
CA SER A 20 -0.64 0.28 -4.61
C SER A 20 -1.44 0.82 -5.79
N LEU A 21 -0.85 1.70 -6.60
CA LEU A 21 -1.48 2.19 -7.83
C LEU A 21 -1.77 1.05 -8.82
N TYR A 22 -0.78 0.18 -9.09
CA TYR A 22 -1.00 -0.94 -9.99
C TYR A 22 -2.03 -1.92 -9.45
N GLN A 23 -2.05 -2.13 -8.13
CA GLN A 23 -3.05 -2.99 -7.51
C GLN A 23 -4.46 -2.42 -7.62
N SER A 24 -4.63 -1.11 -7.42
CA SER A 24 -5.94 -0.47 -7.52
C SER A 24 -6.45 -0.44 -8.96
N ILE A 25 -5.60 -0.16 -9.95
CA ILE A 25 -5.95 -0.25 -11.37
C ILE A 25 -6.30 -1.70 -11.76
N ALA A 26 -5.52 -2.69 -11.32
CA ALA A 26 -5.81 -4.09 -11.57
C ALA A 26 -7.17 -4.50 -10.99
N LEU A 27 -7.52 -4.01 -9.79
CA LEU A 27 -8.84 -4.25 -9.20
C LEU A 27 -9.95 -3.59 -10.02
N LEU A 28 -9.79 -2.33 -10.45
CA LEU A 28 -10.75 -1.64 -11.31
C LEU A 28 -11.00 -2.39 -12.62
N ASN A 29 -9.94 -2.91 -13.24
CA ASN A 29 -10.06 -3.72 -14.45
C ASN A 29 -10.79 -5.04 -14.18
N GLN A 30 -10.50 -5.71 -13.07
CA GLN A 30 -11.15 -6.98 -12.70
C GLN A 30 -12.64 -6.82 -12.40
N ILE A 31 -13.06 -5.68 -11.87
CA ILE A 31 -14.48 -5.40 -11.60
C ILE A 31 -15.22 -4.87 -12.83
N GLY A 32 -14.52 -4.61 -13.94
CA GLY A 32 -15.12 -4.10 -15.17
C GLY A 32 -15.51 -2.63 -15.08
N ALA A 33 -14.75 -1.81 -14.35
CA ALA A 33 -15.01 -0.37 -14.26
C ALA A 33 -14.87 0.28 -15.65
N ASP A 34 -15.88 1.07 -16.04
CA ASP A 34 -15.83 1.86 -17.26
C ASP A 34 -14.80 2.98 -17.11
N ASN A 35 -13.82 3.05 -18.00
CA ASN A 35 -12.74 4.05 -18.01
C ASN A 35 -11.91 4.08 -16.70
N PRO A 36 -11.19 2.99 -16.36
CA PRO A 36 -10.23 3.04 -15.26
C PRO A 36 -9.22 4.18 -15.53
N PRO A 37 -8.76 4.91 -14.50
CA PRO A 37 -7.74 5.93 -14.67
C PRO A 37 -6.57 5.33 -15.45
N SER A 38 -6.18 5.97 -16.55
CA SER A 38 -5.04 5.46 -17.32
C SER A 38 -3.79 5.48 -16.44
N GLU A 39 -2.88 4.53 -16.64
CA GLU A 39 -1.59 4.52 -15.92
C GLU A 39 -0.89 5.89 -16.04
N TYR A 40 -1.00 6.54 -17.20
CA TYR A 40 -0.46 7.89 -17.43
C TYR A 40 -1.12 8.99 -16.58
N GLU A 41 -2.46 8.96 -16.42
CA GLU A 41 -3.18 9.90 -15.55
C GLU A 41 -2.91 9.61 -14.06
N GLY A 42 -2.82 8.34 -13.67
CA GLY A 42 -2.54 7.91 -12.30
C GLY A 42 -1.09 8.10 -11.85
N VAL A 43 -0.12 7.99 -12.76
CA VAL A 43 1.33 8.09 -12.47
C VAL A 43 1.84 9.54 -12.56
N ARG A 44 1.29 10.38 -13.44
CA ARG A 44 1.80 11.76 -13.65
C ARG A 44 0.88 12.88 -13.18
N ILE A 45 -0.44 12.67 -13.08
CA ILE A 45 -1.38 13.79 -12.98
C ILE A 45 -2.06 13.86 -11.60
N ASN A 46 -2.28 12.74 -10.91
CA ASN A 46 -3.06 12.75 -9.66
C ASN A 46 -2.42 11.93 -8.51
N GLU A 47 -1.79 12.64 -7.57
CA GLU A 47 -1.26 12.11 -6.30
C GLU A 47 -2.38 11.49 -5.42
N HIS A 48 -3.64 11.84 -5.69
CA HIS A 48 -4.85 11.21 -5.16
C HIS A 48 -5.92 11.12 -6.26
N TRP A 49 -6.64 10.00 -6.33
CA TRP A 49 -7.83 9.88 -7.18
C TRP A 49 -8.92 9.05 -6.53
N GLU A 50 -10.14 9.24 -7.01
CA GLU A 50 -11.37 8.66 -6.51
C GLU A 50 -12.25 8.21 -7.69
N VAL A 51 -12.77 7.00 -7.63
CA VAL A 51 -13.73 6.44 -8.59
C VAL A 51 -14.84 5.75 -7.83
N SER A 52 -16.08 6.00 -8.21
CA SER A 52 -17.25 5.29 -7.68
C SER A 52 -17.69 4.24 -8.68
N TYR A 53 -17.97 3.02 -8.20
CA TYR A 53 -18.43 1.92 -9.03
C TYR A 53 -19.77 1.38 -8.53
N ASP A 54 -20.78 1.38 -9.40
CA ASP A 54 -22.05 0.70 -9.14
C ASP A 54 -21.87 -0.79 -9.41
N CYS A 55 -22.03 -1.59 -8.37
CA CYS A 55 -21.77 -3.01 -8.45
C CYS A 55 -22.92 -3.83 -9.05
N GLY A 56 -23.96 -3.16 -9.54
CA GLY A 56 -24.83 -3.64 -10.63
C GLY A 56 -25.68 -4.88 -10.34
N ASN A 57 -25.68 -5.40 -9.11
CA ASN A 57 -26.45 -6.59 -8.76
C ASN A 57 -27.66 -6.19 -7.93
N GLU A 58 -28.82 -6.03 -8.59
CA GLU A 58 -30.09 -5.63 -7.97
C GLU A 58 -30.51 -6.56 -6.82
N ALA A 59 -30.09 -7.84 -6.85
CA ALA A 59 -30.38 -8.82 -5.80
C ALA A 59 -29.67 -8.56 -4.47
N ILE A 60 -28.62 -7.74 -4.47
CA ILE A 60 -27.78 -7.45 -3.30
C ILE A 60 -27.94 -5.99 -2.83
N GLY A 61 -28.76 -5.21 -3.54
CA GLY A 61 -28.87 -3.77 -3.36
C GLY A 61 -27.77 -3.03 -4.11
N LYS A 62 -28.09 -1.81 -4.56
CA LYS A 62 -27.13 -0.90 -5.20
C LYS A 62 -26.14 -0.39 -4.15
N ASN A 63 -25.11 -1.18 -3.86
CA ASN A 63 -23.99 -0.71 -3.05
C ASN A 63 -22.96 -0.12 -4.01
N LEU A 64 -23.02 1.19 -4.17
CA LEU A 64 -21.97 1.94 -4.86
C LEU A 64 -20.71 1.87 -3.99
N VAL A 65 -19.71 1.12 -4.44
CA VAL A 65 -18.44 1.03 -3.73
C VAL A 65 -17.51 2.10 -4.25
N LYS A 66 -17.01 2.90 -3.31
CA LYS A 66 -16.04 3.94 -3.57
C LYS A 66 -14.63 3.35 -3.55
N LEU A 67 -13.85 3.58 -4.61
CA LEU A 67 -12.46 3.20 -4.68
C LEU A 67 -11.58 4.46 -4.74
N GLU A 68 -10.72 4.62 -3.75
CA GLU A 68 -9.79 5.74 -3.64
C GLU A 68 -8.34 5.25 -3.63
N ARG A 69 -7.44 6.09 -4.13
CA ARG A 69 -6.00 5.89 -4.00
C ARG A 69 -5.35 7.18 -3.52
N VAL A 70 -4.46 7.05 -2.53
CA VAL A 70 -3.62 8.14 -2.02
C VAL A 70 -2.16 7.74 -2.11
N GLN A 71 -1.34 8.55 -2.77
CA GLN A 71 0.08 8.31 -2.89
C GLN A 71 0.83 8.66 -1.61
N ASN A 72 1.36 7.66 -0.90
CA ASN A 72 2.24 7.88 0.23
C ASN A 72 3.30 6.78 0.30
N PHE A 73 4.51 7.07 -0.18
CA PHE A 73 5.58 6.07 -0.33
C PHE A 73 6.13 5.54 0.99
N TYR A 74 5.81 6.21 2.10
CA TYR A 74 6.44 5.98 3.39
C TYR A 74 5.42 5.84 4.53
N LEU A 75 4.11 5.80 4.23
CA LEU A 75 3.00 5.80 5.19
C LEU A 75 3.14 6.82 6.35
N VAL A 76 3.76 7.97 6.10
CA VAL A 76 3.92 9.04 7.09
C VAL A 76 3.28 10.32 6.62
N GLU A 77 2.90 11.16 7.57
CA GLU A 77 2.40 12.50 7.29
C GLU A 77 3.53 13.49 6.99
N LYS A 78 3.23 14.50 6.17
CA LYS A 78 4.18 15.56 5.87
C LYS A 78 4.53 16.33 7.16
N GLY A 79 5.82 16.46 7.43
CA GLY A 79 6.33 17.08 8.67
C GLY A 79 6.42 16.12 9.85
N SER A 80 6.10 14.83 9.66
CA SER A 80 6.37 13.80 10.67
C SER A 80 7.87 13.75 11.01
N PRO A 81 8.24 13.63 12.29
CA PRO A 81 9.64 13.43 12.70
C PRO A 81 10.20 12.08 12.24
N LEU A 82 9.33 11.13 11.88
CA LEU A 82 9.71 9.82 11.33
C LEU A 82 10.10 9.89 9.85
N LEU A 83 9.85 11.03 9.18
CA LEU A 83 10.25 11.22 7.80
C LEU A 83 11.74 11.59 7.74
N PRO A 84 12.61 10.79 7.10
CA PRO A 84 14.02 11.11 7.02
C PRO A 84 14.25 12.48 6.34
N PRO A 85 15.15 13.34 6.85
CA PRO A 85 15.39 14.67 6.29
C PRO A 85 15.76 14.67 4.80
N SER A 86 16.48 13.63 4.33
CA SER A 86 16.86 13.45 2.93
C SER A 86 15.64 13.28 2.01
N ILE A 87 14.59 12.63 2.52
CA ILE A 87 13.32 12.40 1.82
C ILE A 87 12.43 13.64 1.92
N ALA A 88 12.35 14.27 3.10
CA ALA A 88 11.54 15.47 3.33
C ALA A 88 11.86 16.63 2.37
N ALA A 89 13.11 16.74 1.91
CA ALA A 89 13.56 17.74 0.96
C ALA A 89 13.25 17.39 -0.51
N LYS A 90 13.26 16.10 -0.89
CA LYS A 90 13.25 15.64 -2.29
C LYS A 90 11.90 15.07 -2.76
N ASP A 91 11.13 14.46 -1.87
CA ASP A 91 9.96 13.64 -2.21
C ASP A 91 8.62 14.27 -1.77
N LYS A 92 8.55 15.60 -1.65
CA LYS A 92 7.30 16.32 -1.30
C LYS A 92 6.04 15.90 -2.10
N PRO A 93 6.09 15.62 -3.42
CA PRO A 93 4.90 15.18 -4.17
C PRO A 93 4.49 13.71 -3.93
N ARG A 94 5.26 12.95 -3.14
CA ARG A 94 5.05 11.50 -2.96
C ARG A 94 4.55 11.12 -1.56
N ILE A 95 4.22 12.13 -0.75
CA ILE A 95 3.79 12.00 0.64
C ILE A 95 2.50 12.82 0.80
N MET A 96 1.40 12.25 0.30
CA MET A 96 0.07 12.85 0.46
C MET A 96 -0.48 12.61 1.86
N PRO A 97 -1.33 13.51 2.38
CA PRO A 97 -1.85 13.43 3.74
C PRO A 97 -2.95 12.38 3.87
N TRP A 98 -2.58 11.11 3.74
CA TRP A 98 -3.52 9.99 3.60
C TRP A 98 -4.47 9.84 4.78
N THR A 99 -4.07 10.23 5.99
CA THR A 99 -4.97 10.19 7.16
C THR A 99 -6.16 11.12 7.01
N GLN A 100 -5.99 12.28 6.36
CA GLN A 100 -7.09 13.18 6.02
C GLN A 100 -8.11 12.48 5.10
N TYR A 101 -7.62 11.76 4.10
CA TYR A 101 -8.47 11.01 3.18
C TYR A 101 -9.15 9.83 3.87
N TYR A 102 -8.45 9.12 4.76
CA TYR A 102 -9.02 8.02 5.52
C TYR A 102 -10.14 8.48 6.47
N LEU A 103 -9.88 9.54 7.25
CA LEU A 103 -10.78 10.01 8.31
C LEU A 103 -11.97 10.83 7.80
N ARG A 104 -11.86 11.51 6.65
CA ARG A 104 -12.95 12.36 6.13
C ARG A 104 -14.20 11.59 5.70
N ASP A 105 -14.07 10.30 5.38
CA ASP A 105 -15.15 9.48 4.86
C ASP A 105 -15.50 8.41 5.90
N PRO A 106 -16.67 8.50 6.57
CA PRO A 106 -17.04 7.60 7.66
C PRO A 106 -17.47 6.20 7.19
N SER A 107 -17.57 5.97 5.87
CA SER A 107 -18.06 4.71 5.32
C SER A 107 -17.14 3.55 5.70
N ARG A 108 -17.71 2.35 5.84
CA ARG A 108 -16.93 1.17 6.23
C ARG A 108 -15.89 0.86 5.16
N THR A 109 -14.62 0.95 5.55
CA THR A 109 -13.50 1.00 4.61
C THR A 109 -12.63 -0.24 4.70
N LEU A 110 -12.27 -0.80 3.54
CA LEU A 110 -11.12 -1.66 3.38
C LEU A 110 -9.91 -0.79 3.07
N LEU A 111 -9.04 -0.59 4.07
CA LEU A 111 -7.78 0.12 3.92
C LEU A 111 -6.70 -0.85 3.46
N VAL A 112 -6.24 -0.71 2.21
CA VAL A 112 -5.13 -1.49 1.65
C VAL A 112 -3.89 -0.62 1.65
N VAL A 113 -2.90 -0.98 2.46
CA VAL A 113 -1.66 -0.20 2.62
C VAL A 113 -0.45 -0.96 2.10
N ASN A 114 0.51 -0.24 1.53
CA ASN A 114 1.82 -0.80 1.21
C ASN A 114 2.94 0.23 1.38
N THR A 115 4.13 -0.25 1.72
CA THR A 115 5.36 0.54 1.81
C THR A 115 6.58 -0.39 1.82
N GLY A 116 7.76 0.11 1.49
CA GLY A 116 9.01 -0.65 1.65
C GLY A 116 10.09 -0.44 0.59
N PRO A 117 9.84 -0.57 -0.72
CA PRO A 117 10.90 -0.48 -1.74
C PRO A 117 11.65 0.86 -1.76
N HIS A 118 11.02 1.91 -1.27
CA HIS A 118 11.59 3.26 -1.16
C HIS A 118 12.51 3.44 0.05
N TYR A 119 12.60 2.45 0.94
CA TYR A 119 13.51 2.41 2.07
C TYR A 119 14.83 1.82 1.54
N THR A 120 15.82 2.66 1.23
CA THR A 120 17.14 2.30 0.70
C THR A 120 18.24 2.26 1.78
N TYR A 121 19.44 1.77 1.46
CA TYR A 121 20.58 1.83 2.40
C TYR A 121 21.15 3.24 2.60
N SER A 122 21.01 4.12 1.60
CA SER A 122 21.65 5.44 1.63
C SER A 122 21.11 6.36 2.71
N ASP A 123 19.92 6.10 3.25
CA ASP A 123 19.36 6.90 4.35
C ASP A 123 19.39 6.21 5.73
N LYS A 124 20.20 5.13 5.93
CA LYS A 124 20.34 4.37 7.21
C LYS A 124 19.01 3.82 7.80
N ILE A 125 18.24 3.07 6.99
CA ILE A 125 16.76 3.11 7.03
C ILE A 125 16.00 1.95 7.73
N VAL A 126 16.62 0.88 8.21
CA VAL A 126 15.82 -0.15 8.91
C VAL A 126 15.06 0.42 10.12
N PRO A 127 15.69 1.20 11.04
CA PRO A 127 14.96 1.75 12.18
C PRO A 127 13.81 2.71 11.81
N PRO A 128 13.95 3.62 10.82
CA PRO A 128 12.81 4.40 10.33
C PRO A 128 11.65 3.57 9.78
N TYR A 129 11.91 2.45 9.08
CA TYR A 129 10.81 1.58 8.62
C TYR A 129 10.05 0.98 9.79
N GLU A 130 10.76 0.37 10.74
CA GLU A 130 10.16 -0.28 11.90
C GLU A 130 9.33 0.72 12.72
N GLN A 131 9.89 1.90 13.01
CA GLN A 131 9.20 2.97 13.72
C GLN A 131 7.95 3.46 12.98
N VAL A 132 8.00 3.53 11.64
CA VAL A 132 6.84 3.90 10.83
C VAL A 132 5.75 2.84 10.89
N ILE A 133 6.10 1.56 10.79
CA ILE A 133 5.11 0.47 10.87
C ILE A 133 4.46 0.44 12.26
N ASP A 134 5.27 0.52 13.33
CA ASP A 134 4.74 0.56 14.69
C ASP A 134 3.86 1.81 14.92
N ALA A 135 4.28 2.99 14.43
CA ALA A 135 3.49 4.21 14.52
C ALA A 135 2.16 4.12 13.74
N PHE A 136 2.19 3.59 12.51
CA PHE A 136 0.99 3.35 11.71
C PHE A 136 0.00 2.43 12.45
N LEU A 137 0.48 1.32 12.99
CA LEU A 137 -0.36 0.38 13.73
C LEU A 137 -0.95 1.04 14.98
N ASN A 138 -0.16 1.79 15.75
CA ASN A 138 -0.67 2.53 16.90
C ASN A 138 -1.71 3.58 16.51
N ASP A 139 -1.52 4.32 15.42
CA ASP A 139 -2.50 5.28 14.91
C ASP A 139 -3.83 4.59 14.53
N ILE A 140 -3.78 3.43 13.88
CA ILE A 140 -4.96 2.63 13.52
C ILE A 140 -5.75 2.21 14.77
N ARG A 141 -5.06 1.74 15.82
CA ARG A 141 -5.69 1.29 17.07
C ARG A 141 -6.21 2.44 17.93
N ASP A 142 -5.30 3.36 18.27
CA ASP A 142 -5.50 4.28 19.39
C ASP A 142 -6.04 5.64 18.97
N ARG A 143 -5.88 6.01 17.69
CA ARG A 143 -6.15 7.36 17.23
C ARG A 143 -7.35 7.44 16.31
N PHE A 144 -7.44 6.56 15.32
CA PHE A 144 -8.48 6.69 14.29
C PHE A 144 -9.84 6.18 14.75
N HIS A 145 -9.91 5.24 15.70
CA HIS A 145 -11.16 4.73 16.28
C HIS A 145 -12.17 4.24 15.22
N ARG A 146 -11.72 3.39 14.28
CA ARG A 146 -12.54 2.84 13.19
C ARG A 146 -12.65 1.31 13.29
N PRO A 147 -13.38 0.78 14.29
CA PRO A 147 -13.38 -0.66 14.61
C PRO A 147 -14.02 -1.53 13.53
N ASP A 148 -14.90 -0.96 12.69
CA ASP A 148 -15.58 -1.70 11.63
C ASP A 148 -14.76 -1.80 10.34
N ASP A 149 -13.68 -1.04 10.23
CA ASP A 149 -12.81 -1.05 9.07
C ASP A 149 -11.89 -2.27 9.05
N VAL A 150 -11.53 -2.70 7.83
CA VAL A 150 -10.59 -3.80 7.61
C VAL A 150 -9.30 -3.22 7.09
N VAL A 151 -8.17 -3.52 7.75
CA VAL A 151 -6.85 -3.08 7.31
C VAL A 151 -6.07 -4.25 6.76
N VAL A 152 -5.63 -4.13 5.51
CA VAL A 152 -4.78 -5.12 4.83
C VAL A 152 -3.44 -4.48 4.53
N PHE A 153 -2.38 -5.03 5.11
CA PHE A 153 -1.03 -4.62 4.80
C PHE A 153 -0.42 -5.53 3.73
N ARG A 154 -0.15 -4.99 2.55
CA ARG A 154 0.54 -5.71 1.48
C ARG A 154 2.04 -5.71 1.73
N THR A 155 2.62 -6.91 1.73
CA THR A 155 4.07 -7.11 1.81
C THR A 155 4.78 -6.57 0.56
N SER A 156 6.01 -6.09 0.75
CA SER A 156 6.88 -5.66 -0.34
C SER A 156 7.28 -6.85 -1.21
N PRO A 157 7.03 -6.81 -2.54
CA PRO A 157 7.57 -7.81 -3.45
C PRO A 157 9.06 -7.57 -3.68
N ARG A 158 9.81 -8.62 -4.02
CA ARG A 158 11.16 -8.44 -4.57
C ARG A 158 11.07 -7.83 -5.97
N GLY A 159 11.98 -6.91 -6.27
CA GLY A 159 12.09 -6.30 -7.58
C GLY A 159 12.74 -7.24 -8.60
N HIS A 160 12.49 -6.98 -9.89
CA HIS A 160 13.15 -7.62 -11.02
C HIS A 160 13.92 -6.56 -11.80
N PRO A 161 15.19 -6.30 -11.46
CA PRO A 161 15.99 -5.40 -12.24
C PRO A 161 16.14 -5.94 -13.66
N SER A 162 16.11 -5.04 -14.65
CA SER A 162 16.11 -5.42 -16.07
C SER A 162 14.92 -6.30 -16.51
N CYS A 163 13.75 -6.20 -15.87
CA CYS A 163 12.56 -6.99 -16.24
C CYS A 163 12.16 -6.91 -17.73
N HIS A 164 12.59 -5.88 -18.45
CA HIS A 164 12.37 -5.75 -19.89
C HIS A 164 13.10 -6.81 -20.74
N THR A 165 14.10 -7.49 -20.19
CA THR A 165 14.80 -8.60 -20.86
C THR A 165 14.20 -9.96 -20.54
N ALA A 166 13.36 -10.05 -19.51
CA ALA A 166 12.72 -11.30 -19.13
C ALA A 166 11.62 -11.66 -20.14
N THR A 167 11.71 -12.86 -20.72
CA THR A 167 10.76 -13.36 -21.74
C THR A 167 9.77 -14.38 -21.19
N ARG A 168 10.01 -14.90 -19.99
CA ARG A 168 9.15 -15.86 -19.29
C ARG A 168 9.22 -15.66 -17.78
N PRO A 169 8.19 -16.10 -17.03
CA PRO A 169 8.31 -16.23 -15.58
C PRO A 169 9.39 -17.23 -15.18
N PHE A 170 9.92 -17.07 -13.97
CA PHE A 170 10.73 -18.11 -13.34
C PHE A 170 9.89 -19.37 -13.09
N ALA A 171 10.48 -20.52 -13.32
CA ALA A 171 9.83 -21.80 -13.05
C ALA A 171 9.79 -22.11 -11.53
N ASN A 172 10.71 -21.55 -10.76
CA ASN A 172 10.87 -21.78 -9.32
C ASN A 172 11.79 -20.73 -8.67
N GLU A 173 11.88 -20.75 -7.34
CA GLU A 173 12.69 -19.83 -6.52
C GLU A 173 14.19 -19.92 -6.79
N LYS A 174 14.72 -21.10 -7.16
CA LYS A 174 16.15 -21.24 -7.45
C LYS A 174 16.57 -20.47 -8.70
N GLU A 175 15.72 -20.43 -9.73
CA GLU A 175 16.00 -19.61 -10.92
C GLU A 175 16.12 -18.12 -10.55
N PHE A 176 15.42 -17.70 -9.50
CA PHE A 176 15.44 -16.33 -9.00
C PHE A 176 16.66 -15.98 -8.13
N GLU A 177 17.28 -16.99 -7.51
CA GLU A 177 18.52 -16.83 -6.74
C GLU A 177 19.77 -16.79 -7.64
N HIS A 178 19.69 -17.42 -8.82
CA HIS A 178 20.84 -17.66 -9.70
C HIS A 178 20.99 -16.68 -10.87
N GLU A 179 19.99 -15.87 -11.19
CA GLU A 179 20.24 -14.75 -12.09
C GLU A 179 21.13 -13.76 -11.33
N GLU A 180 22.41 -13.69 -11.74
CA GLU A 180 23.26 -12.53 -11.51
C GLU A 180 22.54 -11.35 -12.12
N ILE A 181 21.65 -10.74 -11.34
CA ILE A 181 20.96 -9.56 -11.80
C ILE A 181 22.07 -8.53 -11.98
N PRO A 182 22.38 -8.12 -13.24
CA PRO A 182 23.46 -7.16 -13.48
C PRO A 182 23.20 -6.00 -12.56
N GLU A 183 24.23 -5.45 -11.91
CA GLU A 183 24.16 -4.39 -10.90
C GLU A 183 23.37 -3.17 -11.40
N VAL A 184 22.04 -3.29 -11.51
CA VAL A 184 21.13 -2.18 -11.63
C VAL A 184 21.32 -1.46 -10.32
N PRO A 185 21.52 -0.14 -10.33
CA PRO A 185 21.86 0.58 -9.12
C PRO A 185 20.71 0.41 -8.12
N TYR A 186 20.86 -0.54 -7.19
CA TYR A 186 20.13 -0.72 -5.94
C TYR A 186 20.09 0.58 -5.11
N LYS A 187 20.84 1.60 -5.54
CA LYS A 187 20.84 2.96 -5.02
C LYS A 187 19.45 3.61 -5.00
N ARG A 188 18.51 3.24 -5.90
CA ARG A 188 17.18 3.89 -5.93
C ARG A 188 16.11 3.17 -5.11
N TYR A 189 16.22 1.86 -4.92
CA TYR A 189 15.21 1.04 -4.25
C TYR A 189 15.90 -0.05 -3.41
N GLY A 190 15.45 -0.25 -2.18
CA GLY A 190 15.93 -1.32 -1.30
C GLY A 190 15.29 -2.67 -1.61
N TRP A 191 15.35 -3.12 -2.86
CA TRP A 191 14.69 -4.36 -3.29
C TRP A 191 15.21 -5.62 -2.60
N ASP A 192 16.46 -5.59 -2.15
CA ASP A 192 17.13 -6.63 -1.39
C ASP A 192 16.77 -6.62 0.11
N LEU A 193 16.13 -5.54 0.60
CA LEU A 193 15.65 -5.45 1.98
C LEU A 193 14.28 -6.11 2.20
N TYR A 194 13.59 -6.51 1.13
CA TYR A 194 12.20 -7.00 1.18
C TYR A 194 11.96 -8.11 2.21
N GLU A 195 12.87 -9.07 2.37
CA GLU A 195 12.76 -10.15 3.36
C GLU A 195 12.71 -9.59 4.79
N ASN A 196 13.66 -8.71 5.13
CA ASN A 196 13.74 -8.09 6.44
C ASN A 196 12.53 -7.18 6.72
N LEU A 197 12.14 -6.36 5.73
CA LEU A 197 10.97 -5.48 5.84
C LEU A 197 9.67 -6.28 6.03
N ASN A 198 9.50 -7.37 5.28
CA ASN A 198 8.33 -8.25 5.37
C ASN A 198 8.32 -9.06 6.66
N LYS A 199 9.48 -9.53 7.12
CA LYS A 199 9.61 -10.22 8.41
C LYS A 199 9.15 -9.29 9.54
N HIS A 200 9.71 -8.09 9.61
CA HIS A 200 9.33 -7.11 10.61
C HIS A 200 7.84 -6.79 10.56
N LEU A 201 7.29 -6.52 9.37
CA LEU A 201 5.87 -6.24 9.19
C LEU A 201 4.98 -7.38 9.74
N ARG A 202 5.29 -8.63 9.41
CA ARG A 202 4.54 -9.80 9.91
C ARG A 202 4.60 -9.90 11.42
N GLU A 203 5.78 -9.68 12.00
CA GLU A 203 5.97 -9.68 13.45
C GLU A 203 5.17 -8.55 14.12
N ALA A 204 5.20 -7.34 13.56
CA ALA A 204 4.46 -6.18 14.08
C ALA A 204 2.94 -6.38 14.01
N VAL A 205 2.41 -6.84 12.88
CA VAL A 205 0.99 -7.17 12.72
C VAL A 205 0.58 -8.31 13.66
N SER A 206 1.43 -9.32 13.84
CA SER A 206 1.17 -10.39 14.81
C SER A 206 1.08 -9.82 16.23
N ARG A 207 2.04 -9.01 16.68
CA ARG A 207 1.99 -8.35 18.00
C ARG A 207 0.71 -7.53 18.17
N TYR A 208 0.35 -6.75 17.16
CA TYR A 208 -0.86 -5.93 17.14
C TYR A 208 -2.14 -6.74 17.39
N ASN A 209 -2.31 -7.85 16.65
CA ASN A 209 -3.50 -8.70 16.77
C ASN A 209 -3.59 -9.39 18.14
N HIS A 210 -2.47 -9.77 18.76
CA HIS A 210 -2.47 -10.40 20.07
C HIS A 210 -2.81 -9.43 21.21
N GLN A 211 -2.43 -8.15 21.09
CA GLN A 211 -2.74 -7.13 22.11
C GLN A 211 -4.23 -6.79 22.15
N GLY A 212 -4.93 -6.81 21.01
CA GLY A 212 -6.37 -6.56 20.95
C GLY A 212 -7.23 -7.67 21.56
N ALA A 213 -6.76 -8.93 21.53
CA ALA A 213 -7.51 -10.08 22.02
C ALA A 213 -7.62 -10.17 23.57
N GLY A 214 -6.83 -9.38 24.30
CA GLY A 214 -6.80 -9.37 25.77
C GLY A 214 -7.67 -8.30 26.43
N GLN A 215 -8.38 -7.46 25.66
CA GLN A 215 -9.13 -6.30 26.18
C GLN A 215 -10.63 -6.32 25.84
N SER A 216 -11.15 -7.40 25.22
CA SER A 216 -12.57 -7.57 24.89
C SER A 216 -13.32 -8.42 25.91
#